data_AF-A0A6G3XVX9-F1
#
_entry.id   AF-A0A6G3XVX9-F1
#
_cell.length_a   1.000
_cell.length_b   1.000
_cell.length_c   1.000
_cell.angle_alpha   90.00
_cell.angle_beta   90.00
_cell.angle_gamma   90.00
#
_symmetry.space_group_name_H-M   'P 1'
#
loop_
_entity.id
_entity.type
_entity.pdbx_description
1 polymer ?
#
loop_
_entity_poly.entity_id
_entity_poly.type
_entity_poly.pdbx_seq_one_letter_code
_entity_poly.pdbx_strand_id
1 'polypeptide(L)'
;MTTDPYAVPIGAAYTGPIDTVDWHTGGEPFRIVPASPPAVTGHGPTVAERRTAAMADPGVQWTRALLCGEPRGHADMYGAFLVP
;
A
#
# COMPACT_ATOMS: atom_id res chain seq x y z
N MET A 1 -15.28 -22.24 -2.43
CA MET A 1 -14.56 -21.33 -1.52
C MET A 1 -13.43 -20.70 -2.30
N THR A 2 -13.63 -19.51 -2.84
CA THR A 2 -12.55 -18.75 -3.47
C THR A 2 -11.67 -18.24 -2.34
N THR A 3 -10.41 -18.70 -2.28
CA THR A 3 -9.41 -18.06 -1.43
C THR A 3 -9.27 -16.65 -1.95
N ASP A 4 -9.64 -15.65 -1.15
CA ASP A 4 -9.44 -14.25 -1.49
C ASP A 4 -7.94 -14.05 -1.81
N PRO A 5 -7.57 -13.73 -3.07
CA PRO A 5 -6.17 -13.55 -3.44
C PRO A 5 -5.54 -12.31 -2.75
N TYR A 6 -6.35 -11.47 -2.12
CA TYR A 6 -5.94 -10.32 -1.32
C TYR A 6 -5.85 -10.64 0.19
N ALA A 7 -6.20 -11.85 0.62
CA ALA A 7 -6.02 -12.29 2.01
C ALA A 7 -4.55 -12.61 2.30
N VAL A 8 -3.71 -11.57 2.27
CA VAL A 8 -2.31 -11.64 2.70
C VAL A 8 -2.28 -11.47 4.22
N PRO A 9 -1.66 -12.41 4.96
CA PRO A 9 -1.49 -12.26 6.40
C PRO A 9 -0.78 -10.95 6.74
N ILE A 10 -1.20 -10.32 7.83
CA ILE A 10 -0.47 -9.21 8.47
C ILE A 10 1.01 -9.59 8.66
N GLY A 11 1.92 -8.70 8.24
CA GLY A 11 3.36 -8.93 8.24
C GLY A 11 3.94 -9.70 7.04
N ALA A 12 3.14 -10.17 6.08
CA ALA A 12 3.64 -10.87 4.89
C ALA A 12 3.73 -9.95 3.66
N ALA A 13 4.72 -10.23 2.81
CA ALA A 13 4.89 -9.54 1.53
C ALA A 13 3.74 -9.88 0.55
N TYR A 14 3.24 -8.87 -0.17
CA TYR A 14 2.32 -9.09 -1.28
C TYR A 14 3.06 -9.73 -2.45
N THR A 15 2.63 -10.94 -2.82
CA THR A 15 3.21 -11.72 -3.92
C THR A 15 2.26 -11.86 -5.13
N GLY A 16 0.98 -11.49 -4.97
CA GLY A 16 0.01 -11.40 -6.05
C GLY A 16 0.09 -10.06 -6.82
N PRO A 17 -0.67 -9.93 -7.92
CA PRO A 17 -0.85 -8.64 -8.60
C PRO A 17 -1.38 -7.57 -7.64
N ILE A 18 -0.88 -6.34 -7.79
CA ILE A 18 -1.34 -5.18 -7.04
C ILE A 18 -1.88 -4.18 -8.06
N ASP A 19 -3.17 -3.88 -7.97
CA ASP A 19 -3.80 -2.88 -8.81
C ASP A 19 -3.51 -1.48 -8.29
N THR A 20 -3.13 -0.58 -9.19
CA THR A 20 -2.85 0.81 -8.86
C THR A 20 -3.47 1.77 -9.86
N VAL A 21 -3.75 2.98 -9.42
CA VAL A 21 -4.17 4.09 -10.29
C VAL A 21 -3.18 5.23 -10.12
N ASP A 22 -2.51 5.61 -11.20
CA ASP A 22 -1.50 6.66 -11.19
C ASP A 22 -2.09 7.99 -11.66
N TRP A 23 -1.78 9.05 -10.90
CA TRP A 23 -2.17 10.42 -11.16
C TRP A 23 -0.94 11.33 -11.12
N HIS A 24 -1.12 12.58 -11.54
CA HIS A 24 -0.15 13.62 -11.23
C HIS A 24 -0.86 14.94 -10.92
N THR A 25 -0.22 15.78 -10.12
CA THR A 25 -0.65 17.17 -9.91
C THR A 25 0.57 18.07 -10.11
N GLY A 26 0.53 18.95 -11.11
CA GLY A 26 1.68 19.82 -11.42
C GLY A 26 2.93 19.08 -11.92
N GLY A 27 2.81 17.81 -12.30
CA GLY A 27 3.94 16.97 -12.74
C GLY A 27 4.45 16.03 -11.65
N GLU A 28 4.06 16.24 -10.39
CA GLU A 28 4.38 15.35 -9.28
C GLU A 28 3.51 14.08 -9.33
N PRO A 29 4.09 12.87 -9.38
CA PRO A 29 3.36 11.62 -9.53
C PRO A 29 2.67 11.20 -8.23
N PHE A 30 1.51 10.55 -8.32
CA PHE A 30 0.79 10.01 -7.18
C PHE A 30 0.15 8.67 -7.51
N ARG A 31 0.62 7.59 -6.88
CA ARG A 31 0.11 6.23 -7.07
C ARG A 31 -0.88 5.85 -5.98
N ILE A 32 -2.11 5.54 -6.34
CA ILE A 32 -3.16 5.11 -5.41
C ILE A 32 -3.28 3.59 -5.46
N VAL A 33 -3.30 2.95 -4.29
CA VAL A 33 -3.58 1.50 -4.14
C VAL A 33 -5.02 1.33 -3.62
N PRO A 34 -6.00 0.97 -4.49
CA PRO A 34 -7.39 0.90 -4.09
C PRO A 34 -7.67 -0.23 -3.08
N ALA A 35 -7.05 -1.40 -3.31
CA ALA A 35 -7.12 -2.55 -2.41
C ALA A 35 -5.94 -2.49 -1.42
N SER A 36 -6.13 -1.75 -0.34
CA SER A 36 -5.08 -1.53 0.65
C SER A 36 -4.88 -2.72 1.59
N PRO A 37 -3.64 -2.95 2.09
CA PRO A 37 -3.37 -4.08 2.96
C PRO A 37 -4.23 -4.12 4.23
N PRO A 38 -4.59 -5.32 4.76
CA PRO A 38 -5.27 -5.44 6.04
C PRO A 38 -4.54 -4.75 7.21
N ALA A 39 -3.20 -4.74 7.18
CA ALA A 39 -2.35 -4.00 8.12
C ALA A 39 -2.54 -2.46 8.08
N VAL A 40 -3.21 -1.93 7.06
CA VAL A 40 -3.54 -0.50 6.93
C VAL A 40 -5.02 -0.26 7.26
N THR A 41 -5.90 -1.12 6.77
CA THR A 41 -7.37 -0.96 6.91
C THR A 41 -7.93 -1.53 8.22
N GLY A 42 -7.23 -2.43 8.90
CA GLY A 42 -7.71 -3.13 10.09
C GLY A 42 -7.52 -2.42 11.44
N HIS A 43 -6.86 -1.25 11.49
CA HIS A 43 -6.49 -0.58 12.75
C HIS A 43 -7.48 0.54 13.17
N GLY A 44 -7.15 1.30 14.22
CA GLY A 44 -8.06 2.22 14.95
C GLY A 44 -8.83 3.25 14.11
N PRO A 45 -9.75 4.01 14.73
CA PRO A 45 -10.67 4.90 14.01
C PRO A 45 -10.00 6.07 13.29
N THR A 46 -8.73 6.36 13.57
CA THR A 46 -8.03 7.52 13.01
C THR A 46 -6.99 7.16 11.95
N VAL A 47 -6.79 8.06 10.99
CA VAL A 47 -5.71 7.95 9.99
C VAL A 47 -4.33 7.87 10.67
N ALA A 48 -4.15 8.54 11.82
CA ALA A 48 -2.89 8.53 12.57
C ALA A 48 -2.55 7.13 13.10
N GLU A 49 -3.51 6.43 13.72
CA GLU A 49 -3.31 5.07 14.21
C GLU A 49 -3.02 4.09 13.07
N ARG A 50 -3.76 4.20 11.96
CA ARG A 50 -3.54 3.41 10.75
C ARG A 50 -2.13 3.61 10.19
N ARG A 51 -1.68 4.86 10.12
CA ARG A 51 -0.33 5.20 9.67
C ARG A 51 0.73 4.57 10.57
N THR A 52 0.59 4.68 11.88
CA THR A 52 1.55 4.09 12.84
C THR A 52 1.63 2.57 12.68
N ALA A 53 0.48 1.90 12.54
CA ALA A 53 0.43 0.46 12.31
C ALA A 53 1.08 0.06 10.97
N ALA A 54 0.73 0.76 9.89
CA ALA A 54 1.30 0.56 8.56
C ALA A 54 2.84 0.72 8.53
N MET A 55 3.37 1.72 9.24
CA MET A 55 4.81 1.95 9.35
C MET A 55 5.54 0.84 10.11
N ALA A 56 4.86 0.16 11.04
CA ALA A 56 5.42 -0.93 11.84
C ALA A 56 5.31 -2.30 11.14
N ASP A 57 4.49 -2.43 10.09
CA ASP A 57 4.27 -3.69 9.40
C ASP A 57 5.31 -3.92 8.28
N PRO A 58 6.12 -4.98 8.34
CA PRO A 58 7.16 -5.24 7.33
C PRO A 58 6.60 -5.55 5.94
N GLY A 59 5.41 -6.13 5.84
CA GLY A 59 4.73 -6.40 4.56
C GLY A 59 4.25 -5.13 3.87
N VAL A 60 3.75 -4.16 4.64
CA VAL A 60 3.40 -2.82 4.14
C VAL A 60 4.66 -2.06 3.72
N GLN A 61 5.73 -2.13 4.50
CA GLN A 61 7.01 -1.49 4.16
C GLN A 61 7.64 -2.11 2.90
N TRP A 62 7.53 -3.44 2.73
CA TRP A 62 7.92 -4.12 1.50
C TRP A 62 7.09 -3.64 0.31
N THR A 63 5.77 -3.56 0.46
CA THR A 63 4.86 -3.11 -0.60
C THR A 63 5.15 -1.67 -1.00
N ARG A 64 5.40 -0.79 -0.04
CA ARG A 64 5.83 0.60 -0.29
C ARG A 64 7.14 0.63 -1.10
N ALA A 65 8.14 -0.14 -0.69
CA ALA A 65 9.42 -0.21 -1.40
C ALA A 65 9.26 -0.76 -2.82
N LEU A 66 8.42 -1.79 -3.00
CA LEU A 66 8.11 -2.40 -4.29
C LEU A 66 7.45 -1.42 -5.26
N LEU A 67 6.50 -0.60 -4.78
CA LEU A 67 5.69 0.29 -5.62
C LEU A 67 6.34 1.66 -5.87
N CYS A 68 7.15 2.16 -4.94
CA CYS A 68 7.85 3.44 -5.07
C CYS A 68 9.26 3.28 -5.65
N GLY A 69 9.96 2.18 -5.37
CA GLY A 69 11.32 1.95 -5.84
C GLY A 69 11.40 1.52 -7.30
N GLU A 70 12.55 1.75 -7.93
CA GLU A 70 12.86 1.18 -9.24
C GLU A 70 12.79 -0.36 -9.20
N PRO A 71 12.31 -1.03 -10.27
CA PRO A 71 11.96 -0.49 -11.59
C PRO A 71 10.50 -0.04 -11.74
N ARG A 72 9.66 -0.16 -10.70
CA ARG A 72 8.21 0.11 -10.80
C ARG A 72 7.84 1.57 -10.50
N GLY A 73 8.66 2.25 -9.72
CA GLY A 73 8.64 3.68 -9.49
C GLY A 73 9.99 4.30 -9.81
N HIS A 74 10.35 5.32 -9.05
CA HIS A 74 11.60 6.07 -9.14
C HIS A 74 11.79 6.86 -7.84
N ALA A 75 12.92 7.54 -7.67
CA ALA A 75 13.29 8.25 -6.44
C ALA A 75 12.18 9.19 -5.91
N ASP A 76 11.41 9.82 -6.81
CA ASP A 76 10.37 10.79 -6.49
C ASP A 76 8.94 10.20 -6.50
N MET A 77 8.78 8.89 -6.75
CA MET A 77 7.45 8.25 -6.75
C MET A 77 6.90 8.16 -5.33
N TYR A 78 5.71 8.72 -5.12
CA TYR A 78 4.95 8.54 -3.88
C TYR A 78 3.50 8.13 -4.14
N GLY A 79 2.80 7.76 -3.08
CA GLY A 79 1.46 7.21 -3.19
C GLY A 79 0.73 7.06 -1.87
N ALA A 80 -0.45 6.48 -1.93
CA ALA A 80 -1.30 6.27 -0.76
C ALA A 80 -2.08 4.96 -0.80
N PHE A 81 -2.32 4.44 0.40
CA PHE A 81 -3.30 3.39 0.68
C PHE A 81 -4.62 4.03 1.07
N LEU A 82 -5.73 3.60 0.45
CA LEU A 82 -7.07 4.02 0.84
C LEU A 82 -7.49 3.33 2.15
N VAL A 83 -8.14 4.10 3.02
CA VAL A 83 -8.71 3.63 4.29
C VAL A 83 -10.16 4.06 4.40
N PRO A 84 -10.99 3.35 5.19
CA PRO A 84 -12.37 3.76 5.47
C PRO A 84 -12.47 5.12 6.16
#